data_AF-A0A3R7FRG8-F1
#
_entry.id   AF-A0A3R7FRG8-F1
#
_cell.length_a   1.000
_cell.length_b   1.000
_cell.length_c   1.000
_cell.angle_alpha   90.00
_cell.angle_beta   90.00
_cell.angle_gamma   90.00
#
_symmetry.space_group_name_H-M   'P 1'
#
loop_
_entity.id
_entity.type
_entity.pdbx_description
1 polymer ?
#
loop_
_entity_poly.entity_id
_entity_poly.type
_entity_poly.pdbx_seq_one_letter_code
_entity_poly.pdbx_strand_id
1 'polypeptide(L)' 'MAGAVTNLDYFCIDRGLIHRNAVYLTAIFASAFAFEMAFDTTTNKIWDAMNRGRQWKDIKHRYINKGEEEED' A
#
# COMPACT_ATOMS: atom_id res chain seq x y z
N MET A 1 18.38 -6.98 32.24
CA MET A 1 16.95 -6.72 31.98
C MET A 1 16.57 -6.82 30.50
N ALA A 2 17.47 -6.53 29.55
CA ALA A 2 17.17 -6.64 28.10
C ALA A 2 16.99 -8.07 27.56
N GLY A 3 17.56 -9.10 28.20
CA GLY A 3 17.45 -10.49 27.74
C GLY A 3 16.14 -11.20 28.12
N ALA A 4 15.39 -10.71 29.11
CA ALA A 4 14.11 -11.32 29.50
C ALA A 4 12.95 -10.84 28.63
N VAL A 5 13.00 -9.58 28.17
CA VAL A 5 11.98 -8.99 27.30
C VAL A 5 12.01 -9.60 25.90
N THR A 6 13.19 -9.80 25.31
CA THR A 6 13.31 -10.39 23.97
C THR A 6 12.78 -11.82 23.92
N ASN A 7 13.13 -12.68 24.88
CA ASN A 7 12.66 -14.07 24.91
C ASN A 7 11.14 -14.19 25.13
N LEU A 8 10.55 -13.28 25.93
CA LEU A 8 9.12 -13.27 26.19
C LEU A 8 8.32 -12.78 24.96
N ASP A 9 8.85 -11.79 24.24
CA ASP A 9 8.23 -11.24 23.03
C ASP A 9 8.22 -12.28 21.89
N TYR A 10 9.34 -12.98 21.66
CA TYR A 10 9.38 -14.09 20.69
C TYR A 10 8.42 -15.22 21.06
N PHE A 11 8.36 -15.61 22.33
CA PHE A 11 7.46 -16.66 22.81
C PHE A 11 5.98 -16.29 22.64
N CYS A 12 5.64 -15.01 22.82
CA CYS A 12 4.26 -14.53 22.70
C CYS A 12 3.80 -14.49 21.24
N ILE A 13 4.63 -13.97 20.33
CA ILE A 13 4.33 -13.92 18.89
C ILE A 13 4.21 -15.34 18.32
N ASP A 14 5.20 -16.19 18.63
CA ASP A 14 5.27 -17.54 18.11
C ASP A 14 4.09 -18.40 18.57
N ARG A 15 3.77 -18.37 19.88
CA ARG A 15 2.69 -19.17 20.45
C ARG A 15 1.30 -18.58 20.21
N GLY A 16 1.21 -17.26 20.05
CA GLY A 16 -0.03 -16.51 19.88
C GLY A 16 -0.51 -16.43 18.44
N LEU A 17 0.40 -16.18 17.49
CA LEU A 17 0.07 -15.90 16.09
C LEU A 17 0.51 -17.00 15.11
N ILE A 18 1.65 -17.66 15.36
CA ILE A 18 2.27 -18.57 14.38
C ILE A 18 1.82 -20.03 14.59
N HIS A 19 1.86 -20.54 15.82
CA HIS A 19 1.59 -21.97 16.10
C HIS A 19 0.10 -22.34 16.14
N ARG A 20 -0.82 -21.38 16.05
CA ARG A 20 -2.26 -21.64 16.04
C ARG A 20 -2.77 -21.59 14.61
N ASN A 21 -2.97 -22.75 13.98
CA ASN A 21 -3.36 -22.89 12.56
C ASN A 21 -4.45 -21.90 12.08
N ALA A 22 -5.55 -21.77 12.83
CA ALA A 22 -6.63 -20.83 12.47
C ALA A 22 -6.18 -19.36 12.56
N VAL A 23 -5.47 -18.99 13.63
CA VAL A 23 -4.98 -17.62 13.84
C VAL A 23 -3.95 -17.26 12.77
N TYR A 24 -3.05 -18.20 12.44
CA TYR A 24 -2.02 -18.02 11.42
C TYR A 24 -2.62 -17.68 10.05
N LEU A 25 -3.59 -18.48 9.57
CA LEU A 25 -4.24 -18.22 8.28
C LEU A 25 -5.01 -16.89 8.28
N THR A 26 -5.73 -16.58 9.36
CA THR A 26 -6.45 -15.29 9.45
C THR A 26 -5.51 -14.09 9.47
N ALA A 27 -4.36 -14.21 10.16
CA ALA A 27 -3.35 -13.17 10.22
C ALA A 27 -2.72 -12.94 8.83
N ILE A 28 -2.42 -14.01 8.09
CA ILE A 28 -1.93 -13.90 6.71
C ILE A 28 -2.95 -13.16 5.85
N PHE A 29 -4.21 -13.58 5.83
CA PHE A 29 -5.21 -12.91 4.99
C PHE A 29 -5.46 -11.46 5.40
N ALA A 30 -5.59 -11.17 6.70
CA ALA A 30 -5.75 -9.81 7.18
C ALA A 30 -4.55 -8.93 6.79
N SER A 31 -3.32 -9.45 6.92
CA SER A 31 -2.11 -8.75 6.51
C SER A 31 -2.05 -8.53 5.00
N ALA A 32 -2.49 -9.50 4.20
CA ALA A 32 -2.49 -9.40 2.74
C ALA A 32 -3.44 -8.28 2.27
N PHE A 33 -4.65 -8.20 2.81
CA PHE A 33 -5.59 -7.11 2.48
C PHE A 33 -5.07 -5.74 2.93
N ALA A 34 -4.54 -5.65 4.15
CA ALA A 34 -3.96 -4.41 4.64
C ALA A 34 -2.75 -3.97 3.79
N PHE A 35 -1.91 -4.93 3.39
CA PHE A 35 -0.76 -4.70 2.54
C PHE A 35 -1.17 -4.27 1.13
N GLU A 36 -2.14 -4.94 0.51
CA GLU A 36 -2.66 -4.58 -0.83
C GLU A 36 -3.10 -3.12 -0.88
N MET A 37 -3.95 -2.69 0.06
CA MET A 37 -4.45 -1.32 0.12
C MET A 37 -3.34 -0.29 0.30
N ALA A 38 -2.39 -0.58 1.20
CA ALA A 38 -1.25 0.30 1.46
C ALA A 38 -0.29 0.35 0.27
N PHE A 39 -0.01 -0.80 -0.33
CA PHE A 39 0.94 -0.96 -1.43
C PHE A 39 0.44 -0.27 -2.70
N ASP A 40 -0.83 -0.47 -3.08
CA ASP A 40 -1.43 0.18 -4.25
C ASP A 40 -1.39 1.71 -4.10
N THR A 41 -1.89 2.23 -2.97
CA THR A 41 -1.89 3.68 -2.70
C THR A 41 -0.48 4.28 -2.71
N THR A 42 0.48 3.59 -2.11
CA THR A 42 1.86 4.08 -2.00
C THR A 42 2.55 4.04 -3.35
N THR A 43 2.43 2.94 -4.08
CA THR A 43 3.07 2.77 -5.39
C THR A 43 2.51 3.75 -6.41
N ASN A 44 1.19 3.97 -6.41
CA ASN A 44 0.57 5.00 -7.25
C ASN A 44 1.11 6.39 -6.94
N LYS A 45 1.27 6.76 -5.66
CA LYS A 45 1.85 8.06 -5.28
C LYS A 45 3.31 8.19 -5.73
N ILE A 46 4.10 7.14 -5.58
CA ILE A 46 5.51 7.13 -6.03
C ILE A 46 5.56 7.31 -7.54
N TRP A 47 4.74 6.56 -8.27
CA TRP A 47 4.64 6.66 -9.73
C TRP A 47 4.24 8.06 -10.18
N ASP A 48 3.24 8.65 -9.52
CA ASP A 48 2.73 9.98 -9.80
C ASP A 48 3.80 11.07 -9.57
N ALA A 49 4.59 10.93 -8.52
CA ALA A 49 5.68 11.84 -8.21
C ALA A 49 6.81 11.74 -9.25
N MET A 50 7.17 10.52 -9.64
CA MET A 50 8.23 10.28 -10.62
C MET A 50 7.85 10.70 -12.05
N ASN A 51 6.57 10.61 -12.41
CA ASN A 51 6.08 10.91 -13.77
C ASN A 51 5.28 12.21 -13.85
N ARG A 52 5.47 13.12 -12.89
CA ARG A 52 4.78 14.41 -12.86
C ARG A 52 4.98 15.18 -14.17
N GLY A 53 3.89 15.73 -14.70
CA GLY A 53 3.90 16.52 -15.94
C GLY A 53 3.89 15.70 -17.23
N ARG A 54 4.00 14.36 -17.14
CA ARG A 54 3.90 13.44 -18.29
C ARG A 54 2.62 12.60 -18.28
N GLN A 55 1.90 12.60 -17.16
CA GLN A 55 0.71 11.78 -17.02
C GLN A 55 -0.47 12.43 -17.72
N TRP A 56 -1.36 11.60 -18.30
CA TRP A 56 -2.57 12.10 -18.96
C TRP A 56 -3.38 13.02 -18.04
N LYS A 57 -3.52 12.68 -16.76
CA LYS A 57 -4.22 13.54 -15.78
C LYS A 57 -3.59 14.93 -15.61
N ASP A 58 -2.29 15.06 -15.83
CA ASP A 58 -1.58 16.34 -15.73
C ASP A 58 -1.74 17.16 -17.01
N ILE A 59 -1.78 16.51 -18.20
CA ILE A 59 -1.78 17.20 -19.51
C ILE A 59 -3.15 17.31 -20.18
N LYS A 60 -4.14 16.53 -19.72
CA LYS A 60 -5.51 16.44 -20.26
C LYS A 60 -6.15 17.80 -20.52
N HIS A 61 -6.00 18.74 -19.59
CA HIS A 61 -6.62 20.07 -19.65
C HIS A 61 -6.19 20.86 -20.89
N ARG A 62 -4.98 20.60 -21.43
CA ARG A 62 -4.46 21.27 -22.62
C ARG A 62 -5.13 20.81 -23.92
N TYR A 63 -5.75 19.64 -23.92
CA TYR A 63 -6.34 19.03 -25.12
C TYR A 63 -7.86 19.16 -25.15
N ILE A 64 -8.52 19.17 -23.99
CA ILE A 64 -9.97 19.38 -23.91
C ILE A 64 -10.32 20.83 -24.26
N ASN A 65 -9.65 21.80 -23.64
CA ASN A 65 -9.92 23.21 -23.91
C ASN A 65 -9.57 23.60 -25.36
N LYS A 66 -8.55 22.96 -25.94
CA LYS A 66 -8.16 23.21 -27.33
C LYS A 66 -9.16 22.63 -28.35
N GLY A 67 -9.87 21.57 -28.00
CA GLY A 67 -10.98 21.05 -28.81
C GLY A 67 -12.21 21.97 -28.77
N GLU A 68 -12.48 22.60 -27.62
CA GLU A 68 -13.57 23.58 -27.48
C GLU A 68 -13.26 24.89 -28.22
N GLU A 69 -12.01 25.39 -28.15
CA GLU A 69 -11.58 26.60 -28.88
C GLU A 69 -11.47 26.42 -30.41
N GLU A 70 -11.41 25.19 -30.93
CA GLU A 70 -11.39 24.91 -32.38
C GLU A 70 -12.80 24.68 -32.98
N GLU A 71 -13.84 24.53 -32.15
CA GLU A 71 -15.25 24.38 -32.58
C GLU A 71 -16.05 25.70 -32.63
N ASP A 72 -15.52 26.80 -32.08
CA ASP A 72 -16.05 28.18 -32.18
C ASP A 72 -15.34 29.00 -33.29
#